data_AF-A0A8X7UI35-F1
#
_entry.id   AF-A0A8X7UI35-F1
#
_cell.length_a   1.000
_cell.length_b   1.000
_cell.length_c   1.000
_cell.angle_alpha   90.00
_cell.angle_beta   90.00
_cell.angle_gamma   90.00
#
_symmetry.space_group_name_H-M   'P 1'
#
loop_
_entity.id
_entity.type
_entity.pdbx_description
1 polymer ?
#
loop_
_entity_poly.entity_id
_entity_poly.type
_entity_poly.pdbx_seq_one_letter_code
_entity_poly.pdbx_strand_id
1 'polypeptide(L)'
;MGFLTWSIIHLFLLLQLQTPVVLSQNIINGSVLVGESLTASESQQFSSSWRYPSGDFALGFRKIRPNNGFTLSIWFDKIPDKTIVWHAQAVNTNTGFVPAGSKVTLTADGGLVLTGPRGQLHWSSSLPPSSSSVSRGLITDVGEFGLFSQDSTVALWSSFDHPTDTLLPTQVSLLISDCKKERVVVLPLLVRAFGFG
;
A
#
# COMPACT_ATOMS: atom_id res chain seq x y z
N MET A 1 22.47 -42.82 25.66
CA MET A 1 22.68 -41.40 25.28
C MET A 1 22.17 -41.03 23.89
N GLY A 2 21.92 -41.97 22.97
CA GLY A 2 21.47 -41.64 21.59
C GLY A 2 19.98 -41.31 21.38
N PHE A 3 19.09 -41.69 22.30
CA PHE A 3 17.65 -41.41 22.15
C PHE A 3 17.27 -39.95 22.45
N LEU A 4 17.99 -39.30 23.37
CA LEU A 4 17.75 -37.90 23.73
C LEU A 4 18.15 -36.94 22.61
N THR A 5 19.23 -37.25 21.88
CA THR A 5 19.74 -36.39 20.80
C THR A 5 18.85 -36.42 19.57
N TRP A 6 18.23 -37.57 19.27
CA TRP A 6 17.27 -37.70 18.17
C TRP A 6 15.99 -36.89 18.42
N SER A 7 15.44 -36.94 19.64
CA SER A 7 14.27 -36.14 20.01
C SER A 7 14.53 -34.64 19.91
N ILE A 8 15.73 -34.17 20.28
CA ILE A 8 16.09 -32.75 20.20
C ILE A 8 16.19 -32.30 18.74
N ILE A 9 16.81 -33.11 17.87
CA ILE A 9 16.91 -32.80 16.43
C ILE A 9 15.51 -32.80 15.79
N HIS A 10 14.66 -33.75 16.15
CA HIS A 10 13.30 -33.83 15.62
C HIS A 10 12.42 -32.66 16.10
N LEU A 11 12.55 -32.25 17.36
CA LEU A 11 11.87 -31.08 17.92
C LEU A 11 12.36 -29.77 17.26
N PHE A 12 13.66 -29.66 16.98
CA PHE A 12 14.23 -28.53 16.26
C PHE A 12 13.71 -28.47 14.81
N LEU A 13 13.64 -29.59 14.10
CA LEU A 13 13.06 -29.69 12.76
C LEU A 13 11.55 -29.37 12.74
N LEU A 14 10.80 -29.78 13.76
CA LEU A 14 9.37 -29.43 13.92
C LEU A 14 9.18 -27.94 14.21
N LEU A 15 10.11 -27.29 14.92
CA LEU A 15 10.07 -25.86 15.20
C LEU A 15 10.35 -24.99 13.96
N GLN A 16 11.20 -25.47 13.03
CA GLN A 16 11.45 -24.80 11.75
C GLN A 16 10.27 -24.94 10.76
N LEU A 17 9.33 -25.86 11.01
CA LEU A 17 8.15 -26.09 10.17
C LEU A 17 6.97 -25.17 10.53
N GLN A 18 7.16 -24.22 11.44
CA GLN A 18 6.22 -23.15 11.68
C GLN A 18 6.39 -22.10 10.59
N THR A 19 5.83 -22.35 9.41
CA THR A 19 5.64 -21.27 8.43
C THR A 19 4.85 -20.17 9.13
N PRO A 20 5.35 -18.91 9.18
CA PRO A 20 4.53 -17.83 9.69
C PRO A 20 3.28 -17.79 8.83
N VAL A 21 2.13 -18.08 9.44
CA VAL A 21 0.83 -17.91 8.82
C VAL A 21 0.73 -16.42 8.56
N VAL A 22 1.04 -16.01 7.32
CA VAL A 22 0.76 -14.66 6.87
C VAL A 22 -0.76 -14.59 6.80
N LEU A 23 -1.36 -13.93 7.79
CA LEU A 23 -2.74 -13.48 7.69
C LEU A 23 -2.78 -12.46 6.54
N SER A 24 -2.98 -12.96 5.31
CA SER A 24 -3.47 -12.11 4.24
C SER A 24 -4.85 -11.70 4.66
N GLN A 25 -5.03 -10.42 5.01
CA GLN A 25 -6.36 -9.86 5.24
C GLN A 25 -7.15 -10.06 3.94
N ASN A 26 -8.07 -11.02 3.97
CA ASN A 26 -8.89 -11.39 2.83
C ASN A 26 -10.01 -10.36 2.73
N ILE A 27 -9.76 -9.31 1.97
CA ILE A 27 -10.75 -8.28 1.69
C ILE A 27 -11.80 -8.88 0.77
N ILE A 28 -13.08 -8.70 1.12
CA ILE A 28 -14.19 -9.14 0.28
C ILE A 28 -14.31 -8.17 -0.90
N ASN A 29 -14.04 -8.63 -2.12
CA ASN A 29 -14.18 -7.86 -3.35
C ASN A 29 -13.44 -6.51 -3.37
N GLY A 30 -12.29 -6.40 -2.70
CA GLY A 30 -11.54 -5.15 -2.62
C GLY A 30 -12.11 -4.12 -1.63
N SER A 31 -13.19 -4.43 -0.90
CA SER A 31 -13.81 -3.57 0.12
C SER A 31 -13.16 -3.67 1.50
N VAL A 32 -12.48 -2.61 1.93
CA VAL A 32 -11.89 -2.43 3.26
C VAL A 32 -12.92 -1.80 4.21
N LEU A 33 -13.12 -2.38 5.39
CA LEU A 33 -14.06 -1.86 6.39
C LEU A 33 -13.40 -0.84 7.33
N VAL A 34 -14.20 0.07 7.89
CA VAL A 34 -13.73 0.98 8.93
C VAL A 34 -13.19 0.19 10.12
N GLY A 35 -12.04 0.62 10.64
CA GLY A 35 -11.30 -0.05 11.71
C GLY A 35 -10.19 -0.97 11.20
N GLU A 36 -10.25 -1.38 9.93
CA GLU A 36 -9.16 -2.15 9.32
C GLU A 36 -7.88 -1.34 9.25
N SER A 37 -6.77 -2.06 9.40
CA SER A 37 -5.46 -1.43 9.44
C SER A 37 -4.32 -2.33 8.98
N LEU A 38 -3.27 -1.68 8.49
CA LEU A 38 -2.00 -2.28 8.11
C LEU A 38 -0.89 -1.62 8.91
N THR A 39 0.18 -2.37 9.18
CA THR A 39 1.36 -1.88 9.90
C THR A 39 2.61 -2.10 9.06
N ALA A 40 3.47 -1.08 9.00
CA ALA A 40 4.78 -1.16 8.37
C ALA A 40 5.69 -2.11 9.15
N SER A 41 6.06 -3.23 8.54
CA SER A 41 6.91 -4.25 9.15
C SER A 41 8.30 -4.27 8.53
N GLU A 42 9.33 -4.35 9.39
CA GLU A 42 10.74 -4.51 9.02
C GLU A 42 11.04 -5.84 8.32
N SER A 43 10.21 -6.86 8.55
CA SER A 43 10.48 -8.25 8.15
C SER A 43 10.40 -8.48 6.63
N GLN A 44 9.74 -7.61 5.87
CA GLN A 44 9.54 -7.78 4.43
C GLN A 44 9.58 -6.45 3.67
N GLN A 45 9.99 -6.50 2.39
CA GLN A 45 10.03 -5.32 1.51
C GLN A 45 8.63 -4.77 1.19
N PHE A 46 7.63 -5.65 1.18
CA PHE A 46 6.20 -5.35 1.09
C PHE A 46 5.55 -5.93 2.34
N SER A 47 4.92 -5.08 3.15
CA SER A 47 4.20 -5.54 4.35
C SER A 47 2.83 -6.13 3.98
N SER A 48 2.00 -6.44 4.99
CA SER A 48 0.57 -6.72 4.79
C SER A 48 -0.05 -5.63 3.90
N SER A 49 -0.88 -6.05 2.95
CA SER A 49 -1.53 -5.14 2.00
C SER A 49 -2.97 -5.53 1.74
N TRP A 50 -3.76 -4.53 1.38
CA TRP A 50 -5.11 -4.64 0.91
C TRP A 50 -5.11 -4.86 -0.60
N ARG A 51 -5.60 -6.02 -1.03
CA ARG A 51 -5.49 -6.47 -2.43
C ARG A 51 -6.84 -6.48 -3.13
N TYR A 52 -6.82 -6.10 -4.40
CA TYR A 52 -7.93 -6.41 -5.29
C TYR A 52 -7.97 -7.93 -5.54
N PRO A 53 -9.14 -8.60 -5.64
CA PRO A 53 -9.24 -10.06 -5.67
C PRO A 53 -8.44 -10.75 -6.78
N SER A 54 -8.30 -10.10 -7.95
CA SER A 54 -7.51 -10.66 -9.05
C SER A 54 -6.01 -10.62 -8.81
N GLY A 55 -5.56 -9.90 -7.78
CA GLY A 55 -4.15 -9.66 -7.46
C GLY A 55 -3.45 -8.67 -8.38
N ASP A 56 -4.18 -7.91 -9.22
CA ASP A 56 -3.57 -6.93 -10.12
C ASP A 56 -3.02 -5.72 -9.36
N PHE A 57 -3.72 -5.29 -8.31
CA PHE A 57 -3.37 -4.12 -7.51
C PHE A 57 -3.39 -4.41 -6.03
N ALA A 58 -2.51 -3.72 -5.30
CA ALA A 58 -2.47 -3.76 -3.85
C ALA A 58 -2.14 -2.39 -3.27
N LEU A 59 -2.74 -2.07 -2.12
CA LEU A 59 -2.45 -0.91 -1.29
C LEU A 59 -1.80 -1.35 0.03
N GLY A 60 -0.69 -0.73 0.40
CA GLY A 60 -0.02 -1.03 1.68
C GLY A 60 1.32 -0.33 1.85
N PHE A 61 2.16 -0.86 2.74
CA PHE A 61 3.49 -0.29 2.99
C PHE A 61 4.56 -0.92 2.11
N ARG A 62 5.34 -0.06 1.43
CA ARG A 62 6.53 -0.43 0.66
C ARG A 62 7.77 0.17 1.33
N LYS A 63 8.77 -0.68 1.60
CA LYS A 63 10.08 -0.25 2.12
C LYS A 63 10.92 0.39 1.00
N ILE A 64 11.43 1.60 1.23
CA ILE A 64 12.29 2.33 0.31
C ILE A 64 13.75 2.18 0.74
N ARG A 65 14.56 1.57 -0.12
CA ARG A 65 16.01 1.46 0.07
C ARG A 65 16.73 2.64 -0.60
N PRO A 66 17.84 3.15 -0.04
CA PRO A 66 18.55 2.66 1.16
C PRO A 66 18.05 3.24 2.49
N ASN A 67 17.12 4.19 2.48
CA ASN A 67 16.73 4.98 3.65
C ASN A 67 15.96 4.21 4.74
N ASN A 68 15.65 2.92 4.54
CA ASN A 68 14.90 2.05 5.46
C ASN A 68 13.53 2.59 5.93
N GLY A 69 13.03 3.66 5.31
CA GLY A 69 11.69 4.18 5.54
C GLY A 69 10.64 3.45 4.71
N PHE A 70 9.38 3.65 5.08
CA PHE A 70 8.23 3.09 4.40
C PHE A 70 7.41 4.19 3.74
N THR A 71 6.79 3.86 2.63
CA THR A 71 5.75 4.68 2.00
C THR A 71 4.46 3.87 1.94
N LEU A 72 3.33 4.53 2.18
CA LEU A 72 2.02 3.98 1.90
C LEU A 72 1.76 4.15 0.40
N SER A 73 1.51 3.06 -0.33
CA SER A 73 1.45 3.09 -1.79
C SER A 73 0.45 2.12 -2.36
N ILE A 74 0.05 2.38 -3.61
CA ILE A 74 -0.62 1.44 -4.49
C ILE A 74 0.39 0.97 -5.55
N TRP A 75 0.44 -0.33 -5.83
CA TRP A 75 1.34 -0.91 -6.83
C TRP A 75 0.68 -2.02 -7.64
N PHE A 76 1.27 -2.33 -8.79
CA PHE A 76 0.95 -3.53 -9.56
C PHE A 76 1.44 -4.78 -8.84
N ASP A 77 0.53 -5.61 -8.31
CA ASP A 77 0.90 -6.74 -7.45
C ASP A 77 1.25 -8.02 -8.25
N LYS A 78 1.03 -8.07 -9.56
CA LYS A 78 1.52 -9.19 -10.40
C LYS A 78 2.94 -9.00 -10.94
N ILE A 79 3.44 -7.77 -10.96
CA ILE A 79 4.77 -7.47 -11.52
C ILE A 79 5.83 -7.70 -10.43
N PRO A 80 6.92 -8.43 -10.71
CA PRO A 80 7.96 -8.71 -9.71
C PRO A 80 8.53 -7.46 -9.04
N ASP A 81 8.71 -6.38 -9.79
CA ASP A 81 9.25 -5.11 -9.29
C ASP A 81 8.25 -4.28 -8.48
N LYS A 82 6.96 -4.66 -8.52
CA LYS A 82 5.84 -4.01 -7.81
C LYS A 82 5.86 -2.50 -8.00
N THR A 83 5.78 -2.09 -9.26
CA THR A 83 5.82 -0.68 -9.66
C THR A 83 4.71 0.10 -8.96
N ILE A 84 5.09 1.16 -8.24
CA ILE A 84 4.16 2.07 -7.57
C ILE A 84 3.42 2.89 -8.64
N VAL A 85 2.11 3.02 -8.48
CA VAL A 85 1.25 3.89 -9.31
C VAL A 85 0.68 5.08 -8.54
N TRP A 86 0.74 5.02 -7.21
CA TRP A 86 0.31 6.10 -6.31
C TRP A 86 1.00 5.94 -4.95
N HIS A 87 1.31 7.03 -4.26
CA HIS A 87 1.73 6.97 -2.87
C HIS A 87 1.20 8.13 -2.02
N ALA A 88 1.10 7.93 -0.71
CA ALA A 88 0.84 9.04 0.19
C ALA A 88 2.10 9.90 0.33
N GLN A 89 1.93 11.22 0.37
CA GLN A 89 3.01 12.15 0.70
C GLN A 89 3.00 12.40 2.21
N ALA A 90 3.85 11.70 2.95
CA ALA A 90 3.92 11.84 4.40
C ALA A 90 4.37 13.26 4.78
N VAL A 91 3.45 14.03 5.35
CA VAL A 91 3.67 15.37 5.89
C VAL A 91 4.42 15.21 7.22
N ASN A 92 5.32 16.15 7.55
CA ASN A 92 6.11 16.16 8.78
C ASN A 92 7.26 15.14 8.86
N THR A 93 7.76 14.70 7.71
CA THR A 93 9.00 13.92 7.63
C THR A 93 9.98 14.60 6.67
N ASN A 94 11.25 14.70 7.05
CA ASN A 94 12.29 15.29 6.19
C ASN A 94 12.53 14.46 4.92
N THR A 95 12.12 13.19 4.92
CA THR A 95 12.37 12.21 3.86
C THR A 95 11.14 11.88 3.03
N GLY A 96 9.93 12.32 3.44
CA GLY A 96 8.67 11.84 2.87
C GLY A 96 8.33 10.38 3.21
N PHE A 97 9.11 9.73 4.09
CA PHE A 97 8.92 8.34 4.49
C PHE A 97 8.60 8.21 5.98
N VAL A 98 7.80 7.20 6.32
CA VAL A 98 7.42 6.89 7.70
C VAL A 98 8.28 5.74 8.26
N PRO A 99 8.53 5.69 9.58
CA PRO A 99 9.34 4.64 10.19
C PRO A 99 8.60 3.29 10.25
N ALA A 100 9.35 2.22 10.54
CA ALA A 100 8.75 0.93 10.91
C ALA A 100 7.79 1.07 12.10
N GLY A 101 6.74 0.26 12.12
CA GLY A 101 5.67 0.34 13.12
C GLY A 101 4.63 1.43 12.85
N SER A 102 4.80 2.24 11.81
CA SER A 102 3.74 3.11 11.31
C SER A 102 2.51 2.31 10.89
N LYS A 103 1.33 2.90 11.09
CA LYS A 103 0.05 2.24 10.89
C LYS A 103 -0.83 3.09 9.98
N VAL A 104 -1.43 2.46 8.97
CA VAL A 104 -2.53 3.07 8.22
C VAL A 104 -3.83 2.44 8.69
N THR A 105 -4.83 3.26 9.02
CA THR A 105 -6.14 2.81 9.50
C THR A 105 -7.22 3.50 8.69
N LEU A 106 -8.24 2.73 8.28
CA LEU A 106 -9.44 3.32 7.71
C LEU A 106 -10.37 3.76 8.85
N THR A 107 -10.73 5.03 8.89
CA THR A 107 -11.54 5.65 9.94
C THR A 107 -12.79 6.31 9.33
N ALA A 108 -13.86 6.37 10.11
CA ALA A 108 -15.12 6.96 9.65
C ALA A 108 -14.99 8.47 9.35
N ASP A 109 -14.23 9.20 10.18
CA ASP A 109 -14.17 10.66 10.12
C ASP A 109 -12.91 11.18 9.41
N GLY A 110 -11.79 10.48 9.57
CA GLY A 110 -10.50 10.87 8.99
C GLY A 110 -10.20 10.23 7.64
N GLY A 111 -11.05 9.31 7.17
CA GLY A 111 -10.80 8.47 6.02
C GLY A 111 -9.57 7.59 6.23
N LEU A 112 -8.64 7.61 5.29
CA LEU A 112 -7.39 6.85 5.40
C LEU A 112 -6.36 7.64 6.22
N VAL A 113 -6.05 7.17 7.43
CA VAL A 113 -5.21 7.89 8.40
C VAL A 113 -3.90 7.14 8.62
N LEU A 114 -2.78 7.80 8.33
CA LEU A 114 -1.43 7.28 8.49
C LEU A 114 -0.78 7.89 9.75
N THR A 115 -0.50 7.04 10.73
CA THR A 115 0.15 7.42 11.98
C THR A 115 1.51 6.74 12.15
N GLY A 116 2.36 7.35 12.95
CA GLY A 116 3.61 6.76 13.38
C GLY A 116 3.46 5.86 14.61
N PRO A 117 4.55 5.19 15.03
CA PRO A 117 4.53 4.26 16.17
C PRO A 117 4.09 4.89 17.50
N ARG A 118 4.20 6.21 17.62
CA ARG A 118 3.82 6.99 18.80
C ARG A 118 2.48 7.71 18.61
N GLY A 119 1.72 7.38 17.58
CA GLY A 119 0.43 7.99 17.27
C GLY A 119 0.50 9.34 16.55
N GLN A 120 1.69 9.82 16.19
CA GLN A 120 1.82 11.07 15.45
C GLN A 120 1.20 10.97 14.05
N LEU A 121 0.41 11.95 13.64
CA LEU A 121 -0.19 11.99 12.31
C LEU A 121 0.88 12.35 11.26
N HIS A 122 1.04 11.48 10.26
CA HIS A 122 1.91 11.73 9.10
C HIS A 122 1.13 12.10 7.85
N TRP A 123 -0.06 11.53 7.66
CA TRP A 123 -0.90 11.85 6.50
C TRP A 123 -2.35 11.42 6.73
N SER A 124 -3.29 12.08 6.08
CA SER A 124 -4.68 11.65 5.98
C SER A 124 -5.25 11.97 4.61
N SER A 125 -6.27 11.23 4.18
CA SER A 125 -7.04 11.56 2.97
C SER A 125 -7.82 12.89 3.08
N SER A 126 -7.85 13.51 4.27
CA SER A 126 -8.33 14.89 4.52
C SER A 126 -9.67 15.18 3.85
N LEU A 127 -10.74 14.61 4.42
CA LEU A 127 -12.09 14.74 3.88
C LEU A 127 -12.63 16.17 4.07
N PRO A 128 -13.49 16.67 3.16
CA PRO A 128 -14.16 17.95 3.35
C PRO A 128 -14.96 18.00 4.67
N PRO A 129 -15.05 19.16 5.36
CA PRO A 129 -15.74 19.27 6.65
C PRO A 129 -17.23 18.90 6.62
N SER A 130 -17.87 19.01 5.45
CA SER A 130 -19.28 18.68 5.21
C SER A 130 -19.48 17.28 4.62
N SER A 131 -18.43 16.48 4.53
CA SER A 131 -18.51 15.11 4.00
C SER A 131 -19.28 14.18 4.95
N SER A 132 -20.00 13.22 4.38
CA SER A 132 -20.59 12.12 5.15
C SER A 132 -19.49 11.22 5.71
N SER A 133 -19.77 10.52 6.82
CA SER A 133 -18.82 9.55 7.37
C SER A 133 -18.51 8.43 6.37
N VAL A 134 -17.23 8.03 6.34
CA VAL A 134 -16.75 6.89 5.56
C VAL A 134 -17.30 5.60 6.15
N SER A 135 -17.81 4.73 5.29
CA SER A 135 -18.27 3.39 5.62
C SER A 135 -17.32 2.29 5.15
N ARG A 136 -16.64 2.53 4.02
CA ARG A 136 -15.74 1.58 3.39
C ARG A 136 -14.70 2.27 2.50
N GLY A 137 -13.56 1.62 2.35
CA GLY A 137 -12.61 1.86 1.27
C GLY A 137 -12.77 0.79 0.21
N LEU A 138 -12.49 1.10 -1.05
CA LEU A 138 -12.57 0.15 -2.15
C LEU A 138 -11.35 0.31 -3.05
N ILE A 139 -10.62 -0.78 -3.25
CA ILE A 139 -9.64 -0.89 -4.34
C ILE A 139 -10.36 -1.45 -5.58
N THR A 140 -10.18 -0.79 -6.73
CA THR A 140 -10.82 -1.19 -7.99
C THR A 140 -9.89 -2.03 -8.86
N ASP A 141 -10.45 -2.61 -9.91
CA ASP A 141 -9.75 -3.36 -10.96
C ASP A 141 -8.82 -2.50 -11.82
N VAL A 142 -8.95 -1.17 -11.75
CA VAL A 142 -8.05 -0.21 -12.41
C VAL A 142 -7.00 0.39 -11.47
N GLY A 143 -6.96 -0.06 -10.22
CA GLY A 143 -5.97 0.38 -9.23
C GLY A 143 -6.30 1.70 -8.54
N GLU A 144 -7.54 2.16 -8.63
CA GLU A 144 -8.03 3.29 -7.84
C GLU A 144 -8.37 2.81 -6.43
N PHE A 145 -7.95 3.56 -5.41
CA PHE A 145 -8.49 3.43 -4.05
C PHE A 145 -9.44 4.60 -3.76
N GLY A 146 -10.71 4.29 -3.50
CA GLY A 146 -11.75 5.26 -3.18
C GLY A 146 -12.34 5.06 -1.79
N LEU A 147 -12.77 6.14 -1.16
CA LEU A 147 -13.49 6.13 0.12
C LEU A 147 -14.97 6.46 -0.11
N PHE A 148 -15.87 5.69 0.49
CA PHE A 148 -17.30 5.80 0.23
C PHE A 148 -18.11 5.88 1.52
N SER A 149 -19.14 6.73 1.52
CA SER A 149 -20.18 6.70 2.54
C SER A 149 -21.13 5.51 2.32
N GLN A 150 -21.98 5.25 3.31
CA GLN A 150 -22.96 4.19 3.27
C GLN A 150 -23.88 4.41 2.06
N ASP A 151 -24.05 3.36 1.24
CA ASP A 151 -24.93 3.32 0.07
C ASP A 151 -24.64 4.37 -1.04
N SER A 152 -23.51 5.09 -0.96
CA SER A 152 -23.08 6.02 -2.00
C SER A 152 -22.23 5.33 -3.06
N THR A 153 -22.48 5.66 -4.32
CA THR A 153 -21.59 5.33 -5.45
C THR A 153 -20.60 6.44 -5.77
N VAL A 154 -20.76 7.62 -5.18
CA VAL A 154 -19.84 8.75 -5.31
C VAL A 154 -18.80 8.66 -4.22
N ALA A 155 -17.52 8.67 -4.61
CA ALA A 155 -16.41 8.65 -3.69
C ALA A 155 -16.31 9.99 -2.95
N LEU A 156 -16.12 9.94 -1.63
CA LEU A 156 -15.79 11.08 -0.79
C LEU A 156 -14.33 11.54 -1.01
N TRP A 157 -13.49 10.59 -1.42
CA TRP A 157 -12.09 10.80 -1.74
C TRP A 157 -11.63 9.69 -2.69
N SER A 158 -10.75 10.03 -3.63
CA SER A 158 -10.09 9.07 -4.52
C SER A 158 -8.60 9.35 -4.64
N SER A 159 -7.81 8.28 -4.69
CA SER A 159 -6.38 8.34 -5.05
C SER A 159 -6.12 8.95 -6.42
N PHE A 160 -7.05 8.81 -7.38
CA PHE A 160 -6.90 9.35 -8.73
C PHE A 160 -7.10 10.86 -8.78
N ASP A 161 -7.91 11.41 -7.86
CA ASP A 161 -8.07 12.86 -7.69
C ASP A 161 -6.89 13.49 -6.93
N HIS A 162 -6.02 12.66 -6.34
CA HIS A 162 -4.85 13.09 -5.57
C HIS A 162 -3.57 12.44 -6.11
N PRO A 163 -3.21 12.68 -7.39
CA PRO A 163 -2.04 12.06 -7.99
C PRO A 163 -0.76 12.56 -7.31
N THR A 164 0.17 11.64 -7.08
CA THR A 164 1.54 11.98 -6.72
C THR A 164 2.42 11.77 -7.95
N ASP A 165 3.18 12.80 -8.34
CA ASP A 165 4.16 12.69 -9.42
C ASP A 165 5.05 11.46 -9.18
N THR A 166 4.87 10.43 -9.99
CA THR A 166 5.59 9.17 -9.81
C THR A 166 6.95 9.28 -10.49
N LEU A 167 7.84 10.07 -9.88
CA LEU A 167 9.28 9.96 -10.12
C LEU A 167 9.88 9.10 -9.01
N LEU A 168 10.02 7.79 -9.26
CA LEU A 168 10.63 6.87 -8.28
C LEU A 168 12.15 7.10 -8.21
N PRO A 169 12.80 6.96 -7.03
CA PRO A 169 14.26 7.10 -6.87
C PRO A 169 15.12 6.17 -7.74
N THR A 170 14.54 5.13 -8.34
CA THR A 170 15.23 4.27 -9.31
C THR A 170 15.29 4.85 -10.72
N GLN A 171 14.53 5.89 -11.05
CA GLN A 171 14.62 6.55 -12.35
C GLN A 171 15.94 7.31 -12.54
N VAL A 172 16.63 7.70 -11.47
CA VAL A 172 17.91 8.41 -11.60
C VAL A 172 19.04 7.50 -12.11
N SER A 173 18.91 6.18 -11.99
CA SER A 173 19.95 5.25 -12.47
C SER A 173 19.78 4.78 -13.92
N LEU A 174 18.60 4.96 -14.55
CA LEU A 174 18.37 4.57 -15.94
C LEU A 174 18.30 5.78 -16.90
N LEU A 175 18.28 7.01 -16.40
CA LEU A 175 18.19 8.21 -17.23
C LEU A 175 19.55 8.72 -17.78
N ILE A 176 20.66 8.02 -17.55
CA ILE A 176 21.98 8.40 -18.12
C ILE A 176 22.45 7.41 -19.20
N SER A 177 21.55 6.61 -19.80
CA SER A 177 21.96 5.68 -20.86
C SER A 177 20.92 5.41 -21.95
N ASP A 178 20.03 6.36 -22.28
CA ASP A 178 19.54 6.49 -23.67
C ASP A 178 18.65 7.74 -23.85
N CYS A 179 19.29 8.89 -24.07
CA CYS A 179 18.59 10.05 -24.63
C CYS A 179 18.47 9.88 -26.16
N LYS A 180 17.79 8.82 -26.64
CA LYS A 180 17.36 8.70 -28.05
C LYS A 180 16.35 7.59 -28.35
N LYS A 181 15.25 7.47 -27.59
CA LYS A 181 14.01 6.95 -28.20
C LYS A 181 12.78 7.36 -27.41
N GLU A 182 12.03 8.25 -28.01
CA GLU A 182 10.71 8.70 -27.60
C GLU A 182 9.77 7.51 -27.40
N ARG A 183 9.42 7.24 -26.14
CA ARG A 183 8.11 6.78 -25.63
C ARG A 183 8.20 6.74 -24.12
N VAL A 184 8.05 7.93 -23.54
CA VAL A 184 7.78 8.07 -22.11
C VAL A 184 6.42 7.42 -21.88
N VAL A 185 6.38 6.35 -21.10
CA VAL A 185 5.13 5.77 -20.60
C VAL A 185 4.59 6.76 -19.56
N VAL A 186 3.77 7.68 -20.07
CA VAL A 186 3.12 8.76 -19.32
C VAL A 186 1.71 8.29 -18.97
N LEU A 187 1.55 7.99 -17.69
CA LEU A 187 0.40 8.28 -16.83
C LEU A 187 -0.87 7.39 -16.90
N PRO A 188 -1.41 7.00 -15.72
CA PRO A 188 -2.79 6.53 -15.56
C PRO A 188 -3.87 7.59 -15.86
N LEU A 189 -3.50 8.76 -16.38
CA LEU A 189 -4.44 9.79 -16.89
C LEU A 189 -5.00 9.48 -18.28
N LEU A 190 -4.48 8.48 -19.01
CA LEU A 190 -4.94 8.20 -20.37
C LEU A 190 -6.30 7.48 -20.45
N VAL A 191 -6.81 6.93 -19.34
CA VAL A 191 -8.07 6.14 -19.35
C VAL A 191 -9.32 7.03 -19.45
N ARG A 192 -9.24 8.33 -19.14
CA ARG A 192 -10.36 9.28 -19.35
C ARG A 192 -10.22 10.21 -20.56
N ALA A 193 -9.07 10.20 -21.26
CA ALA A 193 -8.88 11.04 -22.44
C ALA A 193 -9.31 10.38 -23.76
N PHE A 194 -9.41 9.05 -23.79
CA PHE A 194 -9.88 8.31 -24.97
C PHE A 194 -11.10 7.47 -24.58
N GLY A 195 -12.27 8.09 -24.65
CA GLY A 195 -13.52 7.35 -24.64
C GLY A 195 -13.57 6.37 -25.81
N PHE A 196 -13.30 5.11 -25.54
CA PHE A 196 -13.76 4.01 -26.39
C PHE A 196 -15.05 3.47 -25.76
N GLY A 197 -16.17 3.83 -26.39
CA GLY A 197 -17.39 3.04 -26.34
C GLY A 197 -17.31 1.84 -27.28
#